data_AF-A0A382H7X4-F1
#
_entry.id   AF-A0A382H7X4-F1
#
_cell.length_a   1.000
_cell.length_b   1.000
_cell.length_c   1.000
_cell.angle_alpha   90.00
_cell.angle_beta   90.00
_cell.angle_gamma   90.00
#
_symmetry.space_group_name_H-M   'P 1'
#
loop_
_entity.id
_entity.type
_entity.pdbx_description
1 polymer ?
#
loop_
_entity_poly.entity_id
_entity_poly.type
_entity_poly.pdbx_seq_one_letter_code
_entity_poly.pdbx_strand_id
1 'polypeptide(L)'
;MSDSVAKTILKQLGGNKFRMMTGAKNFMGFAEGLVMKIGRNSSNSNYLKITLNSMDTYDMEFAKVSKMGEKKSVTEYNNIYNDMLTDQFTAHTGMYTSLF
;
A
#
# COMPACT_ATOMS: atom_id res chain seq x y z
N MET A 1 14.46 16.46 -11.26
CA MET A 1 13.37 15.57 -11.71
C MET A 1 12.34 15.54 -10.60
N SER A 2 11.07 15.89 -10.87
CA SER A 2 10.01 15.74 -9.87
C SER A 2 9.89 14.26 -9.50
N ASP A 3 9.89 13.95 -8.21
CA ASP A 3 9.56 12.60 -7.76
C ASP A 3 8.08 12.34 -8.08
N SER A 4 7.79 11.20 -8.72
CA SER A 4 6.41 10.81 -8.99
C SER A 4 5.70 10.47 -7.68
N VAL A 5 4.39 10.70 -7.61
CA VAL A 5 3.54 10.38 -6.44
C VAL A 5 3.81 8.94 -5.95
N ALA A 6 3.97 7.99 -6.88
CA ALA A 6 4.34 6.62 -6.59
C ALA A 6 5.64 6.46 -5.78
N LYS A 7 6.70 7.20 -6.12
CA LYS A 7 7.98 7.18 -5.39
C LYS A 7 7.84 7.78 -4.00
N THR A 8 7.07 8.86 -3.88
CA THR A 8 6.75 9.51 -2.60
C THR A 8 6.02 8.54 -1.66
N ILE A 9 4.98 7.85 -2.15
CA ILE A 9 4.25 6.84 -1.37
C ILE A 9 5.18 5.71 -0.93
N LEU A 10 5.99 5.16 -1.85
CA LEU A 10 6.92 4.09 -1.51
C LEU A 10 7.92 4.52 -0.43
N LYS A 11 8.41 5.77 -0.50
CA LYS A 11 9.31 6.33 0.51
C LYS A 11 8.61 6.48 1.86
N GLN A 12 7.38 7.00 1.89
CA GLN A 12 6.57 7.15 3.11
C GLN A 12 6.28 5.82 3.79
N LEU A 13 6.04 4.75 3.00
CA LEU A 13 5.88 3.39 3.54
C LEU A 13 7.16 2.82 4.16
N GLY A 14 8.34 3.40 3.91
CA GLY A 14 9.64 2.91 4.38
C GLY A 14 10.55 2.35 3.27
N GLY A 15 10.18 2.51 2.01
CA GLY A 15 11.02 2.22 0.84
C GLY A 15 11.45 0.76 0.74
N ASN A 16 12.75 0.53 0.58
CA ASN A 16 13.29 -0.83 0.49
C ASN A 16 13.05 -1.64 1.78
N LYS A 17 12.99 -1.02 2.96
CA LYS A 17 12.72 -1.72 4.22
C LYS A 17 11.32 -2.32 4.21
N PHE A 18 10.32 -1.53 3.80
CA PHE A 18 8.94 -1.99 3.62
C PHE A 18 8.87 -3.22 2.72
N ARG A 19 9.58 -3.20 1.58
CA ARG A 19 9.63 -4.33 0.65
C ARG A 19 10.17 -5.60 1.32
N MET A 20 11.26 -5.49 2.08
CA MET A 20 11.88 -6.64 2.75
C MET A 20 11.00 -7.19 3.86
N MET A 21 10.37 -6.33 4.66
CA MET A 21 9.57 -6.74 5.83
C MET A 21 8.23 -7.35 5.46
N THR A 22 7.59 -6.85 4.39
CA THR A 22 6.21 -7.24 4.04
C THR A 22 6.14 -8.24 2.89
N GLY A 23 7.28 -8.53 2.23
CA GLY A 23 7.32 -9.32 1.00
C GLY A 23 6.57 -8.68 -0.17
N ALA A 24 6.34 -7.36 -0.11
CA ALA A 24 5.65 -6.63 -1.18
C ALA A 24 6.44 -6.70 -2.50
N LYS A 25 5.73 -6.76 -3.61
CA LYS A 25 6.32 -6.93 -4.95
C LYS A 25 5.41 -6.40 -6.06
N ASN A 26 5.93 -6.39 -7.28
CA ASN A 26 5.22 -5.92 -8.47
C ASN A 26 4.67 -4.50 -8.29
N PHE A 27 5.52 -3.60 -7.81
CA PHE A 27 5.19 -2.18 -7.66
C PHE A 27 4.97 -1.55 -9.03
N MET A 28 3.83 -0.88 -9.20
CA MET A 28 3.50 -0.13 -10.41
C MET A 28 2.93 1.22 -10.00
N GLY A 29 3.59 2.29 -10.45
CA GLY A 29 3.11 3.65 -10.26
C GLY A 29 2.09 4.03 -11.33
N PHE A 30 1.15 4.89 -10.96
CA PHE A 30 0.26 5.61 -11.87
C PHE A 30 0.24 7.10 -11.50
N ALA A 31 -0.49 7.93 -12.25
CA ALA A 31 -0.48 9.38 -12.10
C ALA A 31 -0.66 9.84 -10.64
N GLU A 32 -1.66 9.29 -9.95
CA GLU A 32 -1.99 9.69 -8.58
C GLU A 32 -1.54 8.67 -7.52
N GLY A 33 -0.75 7.65 -7.84
CA GLY A 33 -0.52 6.63 -6.80
C GLY A 33 0.36 5.45 -7.13
N LEU A 34 0.27 4.44 -6.26
CA LEU A 34 1.08 3.23 -6.27
C LEU A 34 0.20 2.00 -6.04
N VAL A 35 0.40 0.96 -6.85
CA VAL A 35 -0.18 -0.36 -6.62
C VAL A 35 0.91 -1.40 -6.41
N MET A 36 0.62 -2.42 -5.61
CA MET A 36 1.54 -3.52 -5.34
C MET A 36 0.81 -4.80 -4.93
N LYS A 37 1.51 -5.92 -5.02
CA LYS A 37 1.14 -7.16 -4.31
C LYS A 37 1.81 -7.19 -2.94
N ILE A 38 1.13 -7.74 -1.95
CA ILE A 38 1.64 -7.87 -0.58
C ILE A 38 1.78 -9.34 -0.18
N GLY A 39 2.66 -9.62 0.79
CA GLY A 39 2.92 -10.97 1.29
C GLY A 39 1.73 -11.60 2.02
N ARG A 40 1.87 -12.87 2.42
CA ARG A 40 0.88 -13.58 3.23
C ARG A 40 0.75 -12.88 4.59
N ASN A 41 -0.48 -12.60 4.99
CA ASN A 41 -0.78 -11.78 6.17
C ASN A 41 -2.16 -12.17 6.77
N SER A 42 -2.55 -11.55 7.89
CA SER A 42 -3.76 -11.94 8.64
C SER A 42 -5.07 -11.54 7.96
N SER A 43 -5.07 -10.50 7.13
CA SER A 43 -6.27 -10.00 6.42
C SER A 43 -6.68 -10.82 5.19
N ASN A 44 -5.85 -11.78 4.76
CA ASN A 44 -5.97 -12.50 3.49
C ASN A 44 -5.79 -11.62 2.21
N SER A 45 -5.72 -10.30 2.32
CA SER A 45 -5.41 -9.37 1.22
C SER A 45 -4.05 -9.70 0.59
N ASN A 46 -3.96 -9.61 -0.73
CA ASN A 46 -2.70 -9.80 -1.48
C ASN A 46 -2.40 -8.64 -2.43
N TYR A 47 -3.21 -7.58 -2.36
CA TYR A 47 -3.14 -6.40 -3.18
C TYR A 47 -3.33 -5.17 -2.31
N LEU A 48 -2.59 -4.11 -2.62
CA LEU A 48 -2.73 -2.79 -2.05
C LEU A 48 -2.63 -1.76 -3.17
N LYS A 49 -3.59 -0.84 -3.21
CA LYS A 49 -3.56 0.39 -3.99
C LYS A 49 -3.60 1.58 -3.04
N ILE A 50 -2.72 2.54 -3.26
CA ILE A 50 -2.68 3.80 -2.54
C ILE A 50 -2.82 4.92 -3.56
N THR A 51 -3.79 5.81 -3.35
CA THR A 51 -4.09 6.93 -4.24
C THR A 51 -4.01 8.23 -3.45
N LEU A 52 -3.25 9.20 -3.94
CA LEU A 52 -3.29 10.58 -3.47
C LEU A 52 -4.59 11.23 -3.98
N ASN A 53 -5.45 11.66 -3.08
CA ASN A 53 -6.74 12.25 -3.42
C ASN A 53 -6.66 13.79 -3.46
N SER A 54 -7.77 14.44 -3.83
CA SER A 54 -7.84 15.89 -4.00
C SER A 54 -7.71 16.70 -2.70
N MET A 55 -7.68 16.04 -1.54
CA MET A 55 -7.49 16.66 -0.23
C MET A 55 -6.03 16.55 0.27
N ASP A 56 -5.09 16.21 -0.62
CA ASP A 56 -3.68 15.97 -0.30
C ASP A 56 -3.47 14.86 0.77
N THR A 57 -4.41 13.92 0.84
CA THR A 57 -4.38 12.73 1.71
C THR A 57 -4.42 11.45 0.86
N TYR A 58 -4.26 10.29 1.48
CA TYR A 58 -4.21 9.01 0.77
C TYR A 58 -5.42 8.14 1.04
N ASP A 59 -5.92 7.49 -0.02
CA ASP A 59 -6.90 6.42 0.07
C ASP A 59 -6.21 5.07 -0.16
N MET A 60 -6.39 4.14 0.77
CA MET A 60 -5.81 2.80 0.76
C MET A 60 -6.88 1.74 0.49
N GLU A 61 -6.76 1.05 -0.64
CA GLU A 61 -7.62 -0.06 -1.04
C GLU A 61 -6.85 -1.39 -0.90
N PHE A 62 -7.32 -2.25 -0.01
CA PHE A 62 -6.85 -3.61 0.15
C PHE A 62 -7.81 -4.59 -0.50
N ALA A 63 -7.28 -5.60 -1.18
CA ALA A 63 -8.12 -6.62 -1.80
C ALA A 63 -7.44 -7.99 -1.89
N LYS A 64 -8.25 -9.01 -2.10
CA LYS A 64 -7.82 -10.30 -2.64
C LYS A 64 -7.97 -10.29 -4.16
N VAL A 65 -6.86 -10.26 -4.88
CA VAL A 65 -6.83 -10.38 -6.33
C VAL A 65 -6.57 -11.83 -6.74
N SER A 66 -7.45 -12.38 -7.58
CA SER A 66 -7.31 -13.71 -8.16
C SER A 66 -6.24 -13.74 -9.27
N LYS A 67 -5.87 -14.93 -9.75
CA LYS A 67 -4.92 -15.05 -10.89
C LYS A 67 -5.46 -14.40 -12.17
N MET A 68 -6.79 -14.33 -12.31
CA MET A 68 -7.48 -13.71 -13.46
C MET A 68 -7.69 -12.20 -13.28
N GLY A 69 -7.21 -11.60 -12.19
CA GLY A 69 -7.31 -10.16 -11.93
C GLY A 69 -8.58 -9.71 -11.20
N GLU A 70 -9.49 -10.64 -10.88
CA GLU A 70 -10.71 -10.34 -10.13
C GLU A 70 -10.38 -9.90 -8.69
N LYS A 71 -10.89 -8.75 -8.27
CA LYS A 71 -10.79 -8.24 -6.88
C LYS A 71 -11.95 -8.78 -6.04
N LYS A 72 -11.64 -9.30 -4.86
CA LYS A 72 -12.58 -9.77 -3.83
C LYS A 72 -12.21 -9.19 -2.48
N SER A 73 -13.17 -9.18 -1.55
CA SER A 73 -12.95 -8.74 -0.16
C SER A 73 -12.29 -7.37 -0.09
N VAL A 74 -12.78 -6.42 -0.89
CA VAL A 74 -12.22 -5.06 -0.96
C VAL A 74 -12.50 -4.35 0.35
N THR A 75 -11.46 -3.74 0.94
CA THR A 75 -11.54 -2.90 2.13
C THR A 75 -10.83 -1.59 1.85
N GLU A 76 -11.49 -0.48 2.11
CA GLU A 76 -10.99 0.86 1.82
C GLU A 76 -10.84 1.68 3.11
N TYR A 77 -9.77 2.46 3.18
CA TYR A 77 -9.54 3.45 4.21
C TYR A 77 -9.18 4.76 3.54
N ASN A 78 -9.99 5.78 3.79
CA ASN A 78 -9.90 7.06 3.09
C ASN A 78 -9.29 8.13 3.98
N ASN A 79 -8.69 9.13 3.34
CA ASN A 79 -8.15 10.34 4.00
C ASN A 79 -7.06 10.05 5.03
N ILE A 80 -6.19 9.08 4.72
CA ILE A 80 -5.06 8.70 5.55
C ILE A 80 -3.92 9.71 5.35
N TYR A 81 -3.43 10.28 6.45
CA TYR A 81 -2.26 11.15 6.41
C TYR A 81 -0.98 10.36 6.10
N ASN A 82 0.02 11.06 5.57
CA ASN A 82 1.28 10.44 5.13
C ASN A 82 2.02 9.68 6.24
N ASP A 83 1.95 10.18 7.47
CA ASP A 83 2.55 9.58 8.67
C ASP A 83 1.76 8.39 9.22
N MET A 84 0.49 8.24 8.84
CA MET A 84 -0.38 7.13 9.25
C MET A 84 -0.37 5.92 8.29
N LEU A 85 0.26 6.04 7.12
CA LEU A 85 0.25 4.99 6.10
C LEU A 85 0.79 3.64 6.60
N THR A 86 1.90 3.65 7.35
CA THR A 86 2.51 2.43 7.89
C THR A 86 1.67 1.81 9.01
N ASP A 87 1.04 2.65 9.83
CA ASP A 87 0.21 2.22 10.95
C ASP A 87 -1.07 1.60 10.43
N GLN A 88 -1.72 2.25 9.47
CA GLN A 88 -2.92 1.71 8.82
C GLN A 88 -2.63 0.40 8.08
N PHE A 89 -1.48 0.31 7.40
CA PHE A 89 -1.03 -0.94 6.78
C PHE A 89 -0.85 -2.07 7.80
N THR A 90 -0.18 -1.77 8.91
CA THR A 90 0.08 -2.74 9.98
C THR A 90 -1.22 -3.16 10.66
N ALA A 91 -2.12 -2.22 10.94
CA ALA A 91 -3.43 -2.48 11.54
C ALA A 91 -4.29 -3.40 10.66
N HIS A 92 -4.29 -3.19 9.34
CA HIS A 92 -5.04 -4.05 8.43
C HIS A 92 -4.37 -5.43 8.27
N THR A 93 -3.06 -5.47 8.01
CA THR A 93 -2.37 -6.71 7.58
C THR A 93 -1.75 -7.52 8.71
N GLY A 94 -1.51 -6.92 9.87
CA GLY A 94 -0.70 -7.49 10.94
C GLY A 94 0.79 -7.60 10.63
N MET A 95 1.27 -7.03 9.52
CA MET A 95 2.69 -7.05 9.14
C MET A 95 3.40 -5.77 9.58
N TYR A 96 4.52 -5.92 10.31
CA TYR A 96 5.40 -4.80 10.60
C TYR A 96 6.13 -4.32 9.35
N THR A 97 6.39 -3.01 9.27
CA THR A 97 7.04 -2.35 8.12
C THR A 97 8.51 -1.98 8.38
N SER A 98 8.98 -2.09 9.62
CA SER A 98 10.37 -1.85 10.04
C SER A 98 10.79 -2.78 11.20
N LEU A 99 12.10 -2.97 11.39
CA LEU A 99 12.68 -3.54 12.62
C LEU A 99 12.90 -2.41 13.63
N PHE A 100 12.59 -2.68 14.90
CA PHE A 100 12.79 -1.77 16.03
C PHE A 100 14.27 -1.44 16.25
#